data_AF-A0A378QPR3-F1
#
_entry.id   AF-A0A378QPR3-F1
#
_cell.length_a   1.000
_cell.length_b   1.000
_cell.length_c   1.000
_cell.angle_alpha   90.00
_cell.angle_beta   90.00
_cell.angle_gamma   90.00
#
_symmetry.space_group_name_H-M   'P 1'
#
loop_
_entity.id
_entity.type
_entity.pdbx_description
1 polymer ?
#
loop_
_entity_poly.entity_id
_entity_poly.type
_entity_poly.pdbx_seq_one_letter_code
_entity_poly.pdbx_strand_id
1 'polypeptide(L)'
;MTKISGQRLPFQEQIDFLRQKVRVPTATYKDLTQAQHDKAFTVAGAMKADLLADLHNAIQKAVAGGQAFHEFQANFDDILVKKGWLNDKDKDYKAWRAKVIYQTNLRTSHMAGRYKQMTDPDVLKARPYWRYRHNTVENPRHQHKSWDGLVLPADSPFWQTNYPPNGWGCRCTVEAINERELKRMGKEKPDELPANYADNVGESFDGVAGASWFPDVDKYPYQVAKSFVADNMRDGVFIRWLSRIENQLDDYKKDTPDYDKLPKQERIDGFRELDQKESYPVAVLSPDQMQMLGVSTQTVLFSENDALKQAISRDGNTGFEPTDYYYVQYLLDNAVLIVREYDKKNNRYRQQTTWVEGIRDDGKRYLAIIHQTADGAGVYLKSYRLDSSKDEKLKNKGVVLFEK
;
A
#
# COMPACT_ATOMS: atom_id res chain seq x y z
N MET A 1 -44.11 28.96 4.60
CA MET A 1 -42.81 28.91 5.30
C MET A 1 -42.46 27.46 5.56
N THR A 2 -41.65 26.85 4.70
CA THR A 2 -41.30 25.42 4.81
C THR A 2 -39.88 25.32 5.34
N LYS A 3 -39.74 24.92 6.62
CA LYS A 3 -38.44 24.60 7.23
C LYS A 3 -37.90 23.35 6.56
N ILE A 4 -36.91 23.49 5.69
CA ILE A 4 -36.06 22.38 5.25
C ILE A 4 -35.08 22.12 6.40
N SER A 5 -35.20 20.95 7.05
CA SER A 5 -34.24 20.52 8.05
C SER A 5 -32.87 20.35 7.40
N GLY A 6 -31.91 21.22 7.75
CA GLY A 6 -30.54 21.21 7.25
C GLY A 6 -29.71 20.04 7.78
N GLN A 7 -30.07 18.81 7.45
CA GLN A 7 -29.16 17.68 7.57
C GLN A 7 -28.11 17.80 6.46
N ARG A 8 -26.89 18.16 6.83
CA ARG A 8 -25.72 18.10 5.95
C ARG A 8 -25.53 16.65 5.52
N LEU A 9 -25.69 16.37 4.23
CA LEU A 9 -25.49 15.02 3.70
C LEU A 9 -24.06 14.55 4.05
N PRO A 10 -23.91 13.31 4.55
CA PRO A 10 -22.60 12.76 4.88
C PRO A 10 -21.74 12.65 3.63
N PHE A 11 -20.46 13.00 3.74
CA PHE A 11 -19.50 12.83 2.65
C PHE A 11 -19.07 11.36 2.58
N GLN A 12 -19.72 10.58 1.71
CA GLN A 12 -19.63 9.12 1.73
C GLN A 12 -18.21 8.61 1.45
N GLU A 13 -17.50 9.22 0.51
CA GLU A 13 -16.15 8.83 0.13
C GLU A 13 -15.15 9.02 1.28
N GLN A 14 -15.37 10.05 2.12
CA GLN A 14 -14.61 10.26 3.35
C GLN A 14 -14.90 9.17 4.38
N ILE A 15 -16.17 8.77 4.54
CA ILE A 15 -16.58 7.73 5.48
C ILE A 15 -16.00 6.37 5.05
N ASP A 16 -16.11 6.04 3.77
CA ASP A 16 -15.57 4.79 3.21
C ASP A 16 -14.05 4.73 3.37
N PHE A 17 -13.37 5.86 3.13
CA PHE A 17 -11.93 5.96 3.36
C PHE A 17 -11.54 5.68 4.81
N LEU A 18 -12.32 6.13 5.78
CA LEU A 18 -12.04 5.82 7.19
C LEU A 18 -12.34 4.37 7.54
N ARG A 19 -13.39 3.77 6.96
CA ARG A 19 -13.80 2.39 7.24
C ARG A 19 -12.78 1.37 6.74
N GLN A 20 -12.17 1.62 5.59
CA GLN A 20 -11.16 0.73 5.01
C GLN A 20 -9.82 0.76 5.76
N LYS A 21 -9.60 1.72 6.67
CA LYS A 21 -8.32 1.83 7.38
C LYS A 21 -8.09 0.66 8.32
N VAL A 22 -6.88 0.09 8.24
CA VAL A 22 -6.44 -0.99 9.12
C VAL A 22 -5.91 -0.40 10.42
N ARG A 23 -6.39 -0.89 11.56
CA ARG A 23 -5.96 -0.42 12.87
C ARG A 23 -4.55 -0.95 13.17
N VAL A 24 -3.56 -0.07 13.23
CA VAL A 24 -2.15 -0.39 13.46
C VAL A 24 -1.65 0.28 14.76
N PRO A 25 -1.30 -0.51 15.80
CA PRO A 25 -0.71 0.03 17.02
C PRO A 25 0.70 0.59 16.76
N THR A 26 1.00 1.78 17.28
CA THR A 26 2.32 2.42 17.17
C THR A 26 2.73 3.05 18.49
N ALA A 27 4.01 3.00 18.83
CA ALA A 27 4.59 3.75 19.95
C ALA A 27 4.75 5.22 19.57
N THR A 28 5.25 5.49 18.37
CA THR A 28 5.45 6.84 17.83
C THR A 28 4.88 6.97 16.42
N TYR A 29 4.62 8.20 15.96
CA TYR A 29 4.18 8.41 14.58
C TYR A 29 5.24 7.97 13.54
N LYS A 30 6.51 7.93 13.94
CA LYS A 30 7.66 7.56 13.08
C LYS A 30 7.75 6.06 12.82
N ASP A 31 7.00 5.26 13.58
CA ASP A 31 6.94 3.80 13.41
C ASP A 31 6.33 3.43 12.06
N LEU A 32 5.63 4.39 11.44
CA LEU A 32 4.97 4.32 10.16
C LEU A 32 5.59 5.34 9.19
N THR A 33 6.09 4.87 8.04
CA THR A 33 6.22 5.67 6.81
C THR A 33 4.87 6.26 6.40
N GLN A 34 4.88 7.15 5.43
CA GLN A 34 3.66 7.85 5.06
C GLN A 34 2.62 7.00 4.36
N ALA A 35 3.01 6.21 3.37
CA ALA A 35 2.06 5.35 2.67
C ALA A 35 1.39 4.38 3.67
N GLN A 36 2.05 4.13 4.82
CA GLN A 36 1.49 3.48 5.99
C GLN A 36 0.34 4.24 6.62
N HIS A 37 0.50 5.55 6.83
CA HIS A 37 -0.54 6.41 7.41
C HIS A 37 -1.78 6.56 6.50
N ASP A 38 -1.67 6.34 5.18
CA ASP A 38 -2.81 6.39 4.27
C ASP A 38 -3.76 5.20 4.46
N LYS A 39 -3.20 3.99 4.66
CA LYS A 39 -3.99 2.76 4.84
C LYS A 39 -4.22 2.40 6.31
N ALA A 40 -3.41 2.93 7.23
CA ALA A 40 -3.54 2.66 8.65
C ALA A 40 -4.40 3.72 9.37
N PHE A 41 -5.18 3.25 10.34
CA PHE A 41 -5.62 4.07 11.47
C PHE A 41 -4.66 3.79 12.62
N THR A 42 -3.89 4.79 13.01
CA THR A 42 -2.98 4.69 14.14
C THR A 42 -3.14 5.87 15.07
N VAL A 43 -2.85 5.62 16.35
CA VAL A 43 -2.73 6.65 17.37
C VAL A 43 -1.47 6.31 18.14
N ALA A 44 -0.44 7.16 18.05
CA ALA A 44 0.82 6.96 18.77
C ALA A 44 0.55 6.66 20.24
N GLY A 45 1.28 5.72 20.83
CA GLY A 45 1.11 5.25 22.21
C GLY A 45 -0.14 4.41 22.48
N ALA A 46 -1.09 4.27 21.54
CA ALA A 46 -2.28 3.43 21.69
C ALA A 46 -1.97 1.97 21.29
N MET A 47 -1.20 1.29 22.14
CA MET A 47 -0.68 -0.06 21.83
C MET A 47 -1.71 -1.18 21.97
N LYS A 48 -2.86 -0.93 22.62
CA LYS A 48 -3.91 -1.93 22.84
C LYS A 48 -4.91 -1.92 21.68
N ALA A 49 -5.18 -3.10 21.11
CA ALA A 49 -6.12 -3.26 19.99
C ALA A 49 -7.52 -2.70 20.28
N ASP A 50 -8.08 -2.99 21.46
CA ASP A 50 -9.42 -2.52 21.85
C ASP A 50 -9.50 -0.99 21.97
N LEU A 51 -8.45 -0.37 22.48
CA LEU A 51 -8.37 1.09 22.57
C LEU A 51 -8.33 1.71 21.18
N LEU A 52 -7.51 1.16 20.29
CA LEU A 52 -7.39 1.64 18.92
C LEU A 52 -8.70 1.45 18.16
N ALA A 53 -9.41 0.36 18.41
CA ALA A 53 -10.76 0.11 17.90
C ALA A 53 -11.77 1.16 18.35
N ASP A 54 -11.81 1.47 19.65
CA ASP A 54 -12.74 2.48 20.19
C ASP A 54 -12.44 3.89 19.65
N LEU A 55 -11.17 4.26 19.55
CA LEU A 55 -10.74 5.53 18.96
C LEU A 55 -11.11 5.64 17.48
N HIS A 56 -10.93 4.56 16.72
CA HIS A 56 -11.30 4.50 15.31
C HIS A 56 -12.81 4.64 15.14
N ASN A 57 -13.59 3.94 15.96
CA ASN A 57 -15.05 4.02 15.95
C ASN A 57 -15.54 5.43 16.34
N ALA A 58 -14.90 6.07 17.32
CA ALA A 58 -15.22 7.44 17.71
C ALA A 58 -15.00 8.44 16.57
N ILE A 59 -13.90 8.29 15.82
CA ILE A 59 -13.62 9.11 14.64
C ILE A 59 -14.62 8.85 13.52
N GLN A 60 -14.92 7.58 13.22
CA GLN A 60 -15.92 7.23 12.20
C GLN A 60 -17.29 7.81 12.54
N LYS A 61 -17.72 7.73 13.81
CA LYS A 61 -18.97 8.34 14.28
C LYS A 61 -18.94 9.86 14.15
N ALA A 62 -17.81 10.48 14.49
CA ALA A 62 -17.67 11.93 14.39
C ALA A 62 -17.78 12.43 12.95
N VAL A 63 -17.18 11.71 12.00
CA VAL A 63 -17.27 12.06 10.58
C VAL A 63 -18.66 11.78 10.02
N ALA A 64 -19.21 10.58 10.27
CA ALA A 64 -20.52 10.18 9.75
C ALA A 64 -21.67 11.04 10.30
N GLY A 65 -21.58 11.45 11.58
CA GLY A 65 -22.57 12.29 12.25
C GLY A 65 -22.31 13.79 12.14
N GLY A 66 -21.19 14.22 11.53
CA GLY A 66 -20.82 15.64 11.47
C GLY A 66 -20.57 16.27 12.85
N GLN A 67 -20.11 15.48 13.82
CA GLN A 67 -19.91 15.92 15.21
C GLN A 67 -18.85 17.01 15.31
N ALA A 68 -19.11 18.00 16.16
CA ALA A 68 -18.14 19.04 16.49
C ALA A 68 -17.02 18.47 17.40
N PHE A 69 -15.90 19.20 17.48
CA PHE A 69 -14.74 18.75 18.27
C PHE A 69 -15.07 18.50 19.75
N HIS A 70 -15.92 19.32 20.38
CA HIS A 70 -16.28 19.14 21.79
C HIS A 70 -17.04 17.83 22.05
N GLU A 71 -17.89 17.40 21.11
CA GLU A 71 -18.62 16.13 21.19
C GLU A 71 -17.67 14.94 21.00
N PHE A 72 -16.75 15.05 20.05
CA PHE A 72 -15.68 14.05 19.89
C PHE A 72 -14.82 13.96 21.15
N GLN A 73 -14.43 15.09 21.72
CA GLN A 73 -13.60 15.16 22.91
C GLN A 73 -14.30 14.49 24.11
N ALA A 74 -15.60 14.70 24.30
CA ALA A 74 -16.36 14.02 25.36
C ALA A 74 -16.34 12.48 25.19
N ASN A 75 -16.51 11.97 23.96
CA ASN A 75 -16.44 10.52 23.69
C ASN A 75 -15.02 9.98 23.88
N PHE A 76 -14.01 10.71 23.41
CA PHE A 76 -12.61 10.37 23.61
C PHE A 76 -12.29 10.26 25.10
N ASP A 77 -12.75 11.21 25.89
CA ASP A 77 -12.55 11.26 27.34
C ASP A 77 -13.15 10.04 28.06
N ASP A 78 -14.35 9.60 27.66
CA ASP A 78 -15.01 8.39 28.18
C ASP A 78 -14.23 7.11 27.82
N ILE A 79 -13.75 6.99 26.57
CA ILE A 79 -12.91 5.86 26.13
C ILE A 79 -11.64 5.77 26.99
N LEU A 80 -11.00 6.90 27.27
CA LEU A 80 -9.79 6.94 28.09
C LEU A 80 -10.02 6.46 29.51
N VAL A 81 -11.13 6.88 30.13
CA VAL A 81 -11.52 6.45 31.49
C VAL A 81 -11.74 4.94 31.52
N LYS A 82 -12.48 4.39 30.53
CA LYS A 82 -12.79 2.96 30.46
C LYS A 82 -11.57 2.08 30.19
N LYS A 83 -10.62 2.55 29.38
CA LYS A 83 -9.46 1.74 28.93
C LYS A 83 -8.18 1.97 29.74
N GLY A 84 -8.17 3.00 30.62
CA GLY A 84 -7.03 3.30 31.49
C GLY A 84 -5.75 3.63 30.72
N TRP A 85 -5.84 4.43 29.64
CA TRP A 85 -4.73 4.63 28.70
C TRP A 85 -3.71 5.70 29.15
N LEU A 86 -4.15 6.79 29.76
CA LEU A 86 -3.25 7.90 30.08
C LEU A 86 -2.58 7.71 31.45
N ASN A 87 -1.25 7.90 31.49
CA ASN A 87 -0.50 8.06 32.74
C ASN A 87 -0.66 9.50 33.29
N ASP A 88 -0.16 9.77 34.50
CA ASP A 88 -0.31 11.09 35.15
C ASP A 88 0.28 12.26 34.35
N LYS A 89 1.28 12.02 33.47
CA LYS A 89 1.88 13.06 32.61
C LYS A 89 1.02 13.40 31.40
N ASP A 90 0.20 12.46 30.92
CA ASP A 90 -0.65 12.65 29.73
C ASP A 90 -1.96 13.40 30.03
N LYS A 91 -2.35 13.53 31.31
CA LYS A 91 -3.60 14.19 31.73
C LYS A 91 -3.67 15.65 31.25
N ASP A 92 -2.55 16.37 31.28
CA ASP A 92 -2.47 17.78 30.87
C ASP A 92 -2.48 17.96 29.34
N TYR A 93 -2.11 16.91 28.58
CA TYR A 93 -2.04 16.94 27.11
C TYR A 93 -3.24 16.29 26.42
N LYS A 94 -4.18 15.72 27.18
CA LYS A 94 -5.35 14.99 26.69
C LYS A 94 -6.16 15.78 25.66
N ALA A 95 -6.50 17.03 25.97
CA ALA A 95 -7.30 17.88 25.08
C ALA A 95 -6.58 18.22 23.77
N TRP A 96 -5.27 18.51 23.86
CA TRP A 96 -4.44 18.74 22.69
C TRP A 96 -4.35 17.47 21.82
N ARG A 97 -4.15 16.31 22.45
CA ARG A 97 -4.07 15.02 21.75
C ARG A 97 -5.37 14.69 21.03
N ALA A 98 -6.51 14.84 21.71
CA ALA A 98 -7.83 14.67 21.11
C ALA A 98 -8.00 15.58 19.89
N LYS A 99 -7.55 16.83 19.99
CA LYS A 99 -7.61 17.81 18.89
C LYS A 99 -6.76 17.38 17.69
N VAL A 100 -5.53 16.93 17.92
CA VAL A 100 -4.65 16.46 16.84
C VAL A 100 -5.25 15.22 16.16
N ILE A 101 -5.70 14.23 16.93
CA ILE A 101 -6.31 13.01 16.38
C ILE A 101 -7.54 13.36 15.53
N TYR A 102 -8.44 14.19 16.06
CA TYR A 102 -9.66 14.61 15.38
C TYR A 102 -9.35 15.38 14.09
N GLN A 103 -8.52 16.43 14.18
CA GLN A 103 -8.25 17.31 13.05
C GLN A 103 -7.48 16.60 11.94
N THR A 104 -6.49 15.78 12.29
CA THR A 104 -5.70 15.02 11.30
C THR A 104 -6.58 14.00 10.60
N ASN A 105 -7.35 13.18 11.34
CA ASN A 105 -8.21 12.18 10.70
C ASN A 105 -9.31 12.83 9.85
N LEU A 106 -9.92 13.91 10.32
CA LEU A 106 -10.95 14.63 9.55
C LEU A 106 -10.39 15.19 8.24
N ARG A 107 -9.21 15.81 8.27
CA ARG A 107 -8.61 16.42 7.07
C ARG A 107 -8.09 15.40 6.08
N THR A 108 -7.31 14.42 6.54
CA THR A 108 -6.76 13.35 5.70
C THR A 108 -7.87 12.57 5.01
N SER A 109 -8.88 12.13 5.76
CA SER A 109 -10.01 11.40 5.18
C SER A 109 -10.84 12.26 4.22
N HIS A 110 -11.08 13.54 4.55
CA HIS A 110 -11.81 14.43 3.65
C HIS A 110 -11.04 14.61 2.34
N MET A 111 -9.73 14.86 2.40
CA MET A 111 -8.93 15.03 1.19
C MET A 111 -8.82 13.75 0.37
N ALA A 112 -8.71 12.58 1.00
CA ALA A 112 -8.74 11.30 0.29
C ALA A 112 -10.09 11.06 -0.40
N GLY A 113 -11.20 11.39 0.26
CA GLY A 113 -12.52 11.35 -0.37
C GLY A 113 -12.63 12.32 -1.55
N ARG A 114 -12.08 13.53 -1.41
CA ARG A 114 -12.05 14.53 -2.50
C ARG A 114 -11.19 14.06 -3.67
N TYR A 115 -10.05 13.43 -3.39
CA TYR A 115 -9.20 12.83 -4.41
C TYR A 115 -9.98 11.79 -5.21
N LYS A 116 -10.63 10.84 -4.53
CA LYS A 116 -11.49 9.82 -5.17
C LYS A 116 -12.56 10.43 -6.09
N GLN A 117 -13.23 11.49 -5.64
CA GLN A 117 -14.21 12.22 -6.47
C GLN A 117 -13.55 12.92 -7.66
N MET A 118 -12.40 13.54 -7.47
CA MET A 118 -11.72 14.33 -8.49
C MET A 118 -11.05 13.47 -9.56
N THR A 119 -10.74 12.21 -9.23
CA THR A 119 -10.19 11.21 -10.17
C THR A 119 -11.27 10.38 -10.85
N ASP A 120 -12.55 10.61 -10.55
CA ASP A 120 -13.65 10.00 -11.30
C ASP A 120 -13.53 10.39 -12.79
N PRO A 121 -13.65 9.45 -13.75
CA PRO A 121 -13.48 9.73 -15.17
C PRO A 121 -14.38 10.86 -15.69
N ASP A 122 -15.62 10.96 -15.21
CA ASP A 122 -16.55 12.01 -15.63
C ASP A 122 -16.13 13.36 -15.06
N VAL A 123 -15.61 13.38 -13.83
CA VAL A 123 -15.09 14.60 -13.20
C VAL A 123 -13.80 15.06 -13.89
N LEU A 124 -12.87 14.15 -14.20
CA LEU A 124 -11.65 14.46 -14.94
C LEU A 124 -11.97 15.03 -16.33
N LYS A 125 -12.96 14.45 -17.02
CA LYS A 125 -13.42 14.95 -18.32
C LYS A 125 -14.03 16.35 -18.21
N ALA A 126 -14.83 16.61 -17.18
CA ALA A 126 -15.50 17.89 -16.99
C ALA A 126 -14.59 18.98 -16.40
N ARG A 127 -13.58 18.58 -15.61
CA ARG A 127 -12.71 19.47 -14.81
C ARG A 127 -11.27 18.95 -14.84
N PRO A 128 -10.59 19.03 -15.99
CA PRO A 128 -9.28 18.40 -16.21
C PRO A 128 -8.11 19.11 -15.51
N TYR A 129 -8.34 20.29 -14.93
CA TYR A 129 -7.30 21.06 -14.25
C TYR A 129 -7.56 21.10 -12.76
N TRP A 130 -6.51 21.05 -11.98
CA TRP A 130 -6.56 21.14 -10.53
C TRP A 130 -5.84 22.41 -10.08
N ARG A 131 -6.46 23.12 -9.13
CA ARG A 131 -5.94 24.34 -8.53
C ARG A 131 -5.53 24.07 -7.09
N TYR A 132 -4.27 24.32 -6.77
CA TYR A 132 -3.78 24.27 -5.39
C TYR A 132 -4.29 25.50 -4.62
N ARG A 133 -4.81 25.28 -3.41
CA ARG A 133 -5.31 26.34 -2.53
C ARG A 133 -4.59 26.29 -1.19
N HIS A 134 -3.83 27.33 -0.88
CA HIS A 134 -3.24 27.50 0.42
C HIS A 134 -4.23 28.15 1.38
N ASN A 135 -4.40 27.53 2.56
CA ASN A 135 -5.14 28.14 3.66
C ASN A 135 -4.15 28.47 4.77
N THR A 136 -3.90 29.76 4.97
CA THR A 136 -2.90 30.25 5.93
C THR A 136 -3.20 29.80 7.35
N VAL A 137 -2.12 29.46 8.04
CA VAL A 137 -2.03 29.22 9.49
C VAL A 137 -1.00 30.19 10.07
N GLU A 138 -0.92 30.32 11.38
CA GLU A 138 -0.01 31.24 12.09
C GLU A 138 1.46 31.10 11.62
N ASN A 139 1.90 29.88 11.32
CA ASN A 139 3.21 29.59 10.73
C ASN A 139 3.04 28.83 9.40
N PRO A 140 2.78 29.53 8.28
CA PRO A 140 2.53 28.88 7.00
C PRO A 140 3.84 28.40 6.38
N ARG A 141 3.82 27.22 5.75
CA ARG A 141 4.94 26.76 4.93
C ARG A 141 5.05 27.65 3.70
N HIS A 142 6.16 28.37 3.55
CA HIS A 142 6.35 29.35 2.48
C HIS A 142 6.23 28.74 1.08
N GLN A 143 6.69 27.49 0.91
CA GLN A 143 6.55 26.75 -0.34
C GLN A 143 5.07 26.53 -0.71
N HIS A 144 4.22 26.14 0.24
CA HIS A 144 2.77 25.98 0.00
C HIS A 144 2.09 27.31 -0.35
N LYS A 145 2.53 28.40 0.28
CA LYS A 145 2.06 29.75 -0.06
C LYS A 145 2.45 30.15 -1.49
N SER A 146 3.64 29.75 -1.95
CA SER A 146 4.08 30.02 -3.32
C SER A 146 3.29 29.24 -4.37
N TRP A 147 2.69 28.10 -3.99
CA TRP A 147 1.80 27.31 -4.84
C TRP A 147 0.34 27.76 -4.80
N ASP A 148 -0.03 28.76 -3.99
CA ASP A 148 -1.43 29.19 -3.94
C ASP A 148 -1.89 29.72 -5.29
N GLY A 149 -2.95 29.13 -5.83
CA GLY A 149 -3.47 29.45 -7.16
C GLY A 149 -2.73 28.77 -8.31
N LEU A 150 -1.72 27.93 -8.05
CA LEU A 150 -1.08 27.08 -9.06
C LEU A 150 -2.12 26.17 -9.69
N VAL A 151 -2.23 26.22 -11.02
CA VAL A 151 -3.16 25.38 -11.79
C VAL A 151 -2.38 24.43 -12.68
N LEU A 152 -2.54 23.13 -12.49
CA LEU A 152 -1.89 22.10 -13.31
C LEU A 152 -2.93 21.12 -13.87
N PRO A 153 -2.62 20.38 -14.96
CA PRO A 153 -3.40 19.22 -15.36
C PRO A 153 -3.56 18.21 -14.21
N ALA A 154 -4.70 17.53 -14.14
CA ALA A 154 -5.00 16.56 -13.06
C ALA A 154 -4.03 15.37 -12.99
N ASP A 155 -3.41 15.01 -14.12
CA ASP A 155 -2.39 13.95 -14.26
C ASP A 155 -0.96 14.44 -14.03
N SER A 156 -0.76 15.72 -13.68
CA SER A 156 0.56 16.27 -13.42
C SER A 156 1.29 15.50 -12.31
N PRO A 157 2.60 15.21 -12.47
CA PRO A 157 3.40 14.57 -11.41
C PRO A 157 3.47 15.40 -10.11
N PHE A 158 3.15 16.70 -10.17
CA PHE A 158 3.01 17.54 -8.98
C PHE A 158 2.06 16.92 -7.94
N TRP A 159 0.93 16.38 -8.40
CA TRP A 159 -0.11 15.87 -7.51
C TRP A 159 0.27 14.55 -6.86
N GLN A 160 1.26 13.83 -7.39
CA GLN A 160 1.75 12.55 -6.85
C GLN A 160 2.50 12.71 -5.52
N THR A 161 2.99 13.92 -5.24
CA THR A 161 3.74 14.22 -4.01
C THR A 161 3.15 15.38 -3.22
N ASN A 162 2.36 16.26 -3.86
CA ASN A 162 1.89 17.51 -3.26
C ASN A 162 0.37 17.60 -3.10
N TYR A 163 -0.39 16.50 -3.28
CA TYR A 163 -1.82 16.53 -2.99
C TYR A 163 -2.06 16.62 -1.47
N PRO A 164 -2.72 17.67 -0.96
CA PRO A 164 -2.93 17.88 0.47
C PRO A 164 -3.67 16.73 1.17
N PRO A 165 -3.42 16.51 2.47
CA PRO A 165 -2.59 17.33 3.35
C PRO A 165 -1.09 16.98 3.28
N ASN A 166 -0.28 17.96 2.88
CA ASN A 166 1.18 17.85 2.79
C ASN A 166 1.83 18.05 4.18
N GLY A 167 1.53 17.16 5.12
CA GLY A 167 2.10 17.18 6.46
C GLY A 167 1.15 17.61 7.60
N TRP A 168 1.64 17.45 8.84
CA TRP A 168 0.89 17.80 10.06
C TRP A 168 0.43 19.26 10.04
N GLY A 169 -0.83 19.48 10.42
CA GLY A 169 -1.41 20.81 10.48
C GLY A 169 -1.67 21.47 9.11
N CYS A 170 -1.38 20.79 7.99
CA CYS A 170 -1.66 21.32 6.66
C CYS A 170 -3.17 21.57 6.50
N ARG A 171 -3.51 22.75 5.98
CA ARG A 171 -4.90 23.15 5.68
C ARG A 171 -5.15 23.39 4.21
N CYS A 172 -4.16 23.16 3.36
CA CYS A 172 -4.29 23.33 1.93
C CYS A 172 -5.35 22.36 1.36
N THR A 173 -5.93 22.75 0.23
CA THR A 173 -6.94 21.96 -0.49
C THR A 173 -6.65 22.00 -1.98
N VAL A 174 -7.35 21.16 -2.74
CA VAL A 174 -7.31 21.19 -4.21
C VAL A 174 -8.73 21.33 -4.73
N GLU A 175 -8.86 22.17 -5.75
CA GLU A 175 -10.12 22.39 -6.45
C GLU A 175 -9.96 21.88 -7.89
N ALA A 176 -10.79 20.93 -8.30
CA ALA A 176 -10.95 20.63 -9.72
C ALA A 176 -11.65 21.81 -10.39
N ILE A 177 -11.13 22.27 -11.53
CA ILE A 177 -11.67 23.40 -12.30
C ILE A 177 -11.75 23.04 -13.79
N ASN A 178 -12.66 23.70 -14.50
CA ASN A 178 -12.80 23.58 -15.95
C ASN A 178 -12.14 24.73 -16.70
N GLU A 179 -12.10 24.60 -18.03
CA GLU A 179 -11.53 25.60 -18.95
C GLU A 179 -12.11 27.02 -18.78
N ARG A 180 -13.40 27.13 -18.48
CA ARG A 180 -14.06 28.43 -18.27
C ARG A 180 -13.62 29.08 -16.96
N GLU A 181 -13.39 28.29 -15.92
CA GLU A 181 -12.84 28.75 -14.64
C GLU A 181 -11.37 29.15 -14.80
N LEU A 182 -10.58 28.37 -15.55
CA LEU A 182 -9.21 28.71 -15.93
C LEU A 182 -9.14 30.07 -16.63
N LYS A 183 -9.97 30.28 -17.66
CA LYS A 183 -10.06 31.57 -18.38
C LYS A 183 -10.50 32.72 -17.48
N ARG A 184 -11.44 32.49 -16.55
CA ARG A 184 -11.88 33.51 -15.57
C ARG A 184 -10.75 33.92 -14.62
N MET A 185 -9.78 33.05 -14.39
CA MET A 185 -8.56 33.36 -13.64
C MET A 185 -7.52 34.14 -14.48
N GLY A 186 -7.81 34.46 -15.74
CA GLY A 186 -6.89 35.15 -16.64
C GLY A 186 -5.79 34.25 -17.22
N LYS A 187 -5.98 32.92 -17.19
CA LYS A 187 -5.03 31.93 -17.74
C LYS A 187 -5.56 31.38 -19.06
N GLU A 188 -4.71 31.37 -20.09
CA GLU A 188 -5.01 30.74 -21.39
C GLU A 188 -4.66 29.26 -21.43
N LYS A 189 -3.70 28.84 -20.59
CA LYS A 189 -3.25 27.45 -20.42
C LYS A 189 -2.95 27.20 -18.93
N PRO A 190 -2.94 25.94 -18.46
CA PRO A 190 -2.43 25.63 -17.12
C PRO A 190 -0.99 26.10 -16.96
N ASP A 191 -0.58 26.28 -15.70
CA ASP A 191 0.78 26.68 -15.34
C ASP A 191 1.80 25.59 -15.70
N GLU A 192 3.06 26.00 -15.80
CA GLU A 192 4.17 25.07 -15.97
C GLU A 192 4.52 24.41 -14.63
N LEU A 193 4.95 23.15 -14.69
CA LEU A 193 5.39 22.41 -13.51
C LEU A 193 6.56 23.16 -12.83
N PRO A 194 6.47 23.54 -11.55
CA PRO A 194 7.55 24.26 -10.87
C PRO A 194 8.82 23.40 -10.83
N ALA A 195 10.01 23.96 -11.11
CA ALA A 195 11.26 23.18 -11.16
C ALA A 195 11.64 22.50 -9.82
N ASN A 196 11.25 23.09 -8.68
CA ASN A 196 11.48 22.56 -7.33
C ASN A 196 10.14 22.30 -6.63
N TYR A 197 9.36 21.36 -7.16
CA TYR A 197 8.05 21.01 -6.62
C TYR A 197 8.08 19.89 -5.58
N ALA A 198 9.25 19.31 -5.27
CA ALA A 198 9.39 18.43 -4.13
C ALA A 198 9.17 19.24 -2.85
N ASP A 199 8.17 18.86 -2.05
CA ASP A 199 7.94 19.46 -0.74
C ASP A 199 9.11 19.06 0.16
N ASN A 200 10.04 20.00 0.39
CA ASN A 200 11.29 19.71 1.12
C ASN A 200 11.07 19.80 2.64
N VAL A 201 10.00 19.18 3.15
CA VAL A 201 9.67 19.20 4.57
C VAL A 201 10.17 17.91 5.19
N GLY A 202 11.34 17.98 5.81
CA GLY A 202 11.84 16.89 6.64
C GLY A 202 10.76 16.30 7.55
N GLU A 203 10.71 14.96 7.60
CA GLU A 203 9.85 14.14 8.45
C GLU A 203 8.33 14.50 8.47
N SER A 204 7.72 14.91 7.35
CA SER A 204 6.25 15.01 7.30
C SER A 204 5.62 14.73 5.92
N PHE A 205 4.86 13.63 5.82
CA PHE A 205 3.91 13.26 4.75
C PHE A 205 4.25 13.73 3.30
N ASP A 206 5.37 13.29 2.71
CA ASP A 206 5.70 13.24 1.26
C ASP A 206 5.16 12.01 0.42
N GLY A 207 3.94 12.05 -0.15
CA GLY A 207 3.35 10.88 -0.83
C GLY A 207 1.82 10.82 -0.96
N VAL A 208 1.34 10.31 -2.10
CA VAL A 208 -0.09 10.18 -2.44
C VAL A 208 -0.73 8.90 -1.90
N ALA A 209 -1.99 9.05 -1.46
CA ALA A 209 -2.91 7.96 -1.22
C ALA A 209 -3.03 7.07 -2.47
N GLY A 210 -2.39 5.90 -2.45
CA GLY A 210 -2.46 4.92 -3.55
C GLY A 210 -1.18 4.16 -3.85
N ALA A 211 -0.03 4.57 -3.31
CA ALA A 211 1.20 3.77 -3.43
C ALA A 211 1.11 2.46 -2.61
N SER A 212 1.64 1.39 -3.16
CA SER A 212 1.54 0.01 -2.68
C SER A 212 2.25 -0.20 -1.33
N TRP A 213 1.56 0.12 -0.23
CA TRP A 213 2.12 0.01 1.10
C TRP A 213 1.64 -1.18 1.95
N PHE A 214 2.65 -1.84 2.54
CA PHE A 214 2.78 -2.93 3.54
C PHE A 214 3.09 -2.58 5.01
N PRO A 215 2.26 -2.73 6.07
CA PRO A 215 2.79 -2.74 7.42
C PRO A 215 3.90 -3.77 7.52
N ASP A 216 4.88 -3.44 8.36
CA ASP A 216 5.94 -4.37 8.73
C ASP A 216 5.29 -5.55 9.45
N VAL A 217 4.87 -6.51 8.64
CA VAL A 217 4.09 -7.67 9.03
C VAL A 217 4.89 -8.56 9.98
N ASP A 218 6.22 -8.46 9.98
CA ASP A 218 7.12 -9.17 10.89
C ASP A 218 6.94 -8.76 12.37
N LYS A 219 6.31 -7.60 12.63
CA LYS A 219 6.00 -7.14 14.00
C LYS A 219 4.75 -7.76 14.61
N TYR A 220 3.96 -8.51 13.84
CA TYR A 220 2.68 -9.04 14.28
C TYR A 220 2.74 -10.55 14.53
N PRO A 221 1.96 -11.08 15.48
CA PRO A 221 1.79 -12.52 15.64
C PRO A 221 1.39 -13.18 14.31
N TYR A 222 1.94 -14.37 14.02
CA TYR A 222 1.74 -15.09 12.75
C TYR A 222 0.29 -15.09 12.24
N GLN A 223 -0.70 -15.40 13.09
CA GLN A 223 -2.11 -15.46 12.67
C GLN A 223 -2.66 -14.10 12.24
N VAL A 224 -2.22 -13.02 12.88
CA VAL A 224 -2.61 -11.64 12.54
C VAL A 224 -1.95 -11.23 11.23
N ALA A 225 -0.64 -11.49 11.09
CA ALA A 225 0.09 -11.21 9.85
C ALA A 225 -0.48 -11.98 8.66
N LYS A 226 -0.87 -13.25 8.87
CA LYS A 226 -1.48 -14.12 7.86
C LYS A 226 -2.84 -13.59 7.40
N SER A 227 -3.72 -13.23 8.33
CA SER A 227 -5.02 -12.63 7.97
C SER A 227 -4.81 -11.32 7.21
N PHE A 228 -3.87 -10.49 7.68
CA PHE A 228 -3.55 -9.23 7.02
C PHE A 228 -3.12 -9.45 5.57
N VAL A 229 -2.14 -10.32 5.32
CA VAL A 229 -1.68 -10.61 3.95
C VAL A 229 -2.80 -11.18 3.09
N ALA A 230 -3.62 -12.09 3.64
CA ALA A 230 -4.76 -12.66 2.91
C ALA A 230 -5.79 -11.60 2.47
N ASP A 231 -6.11 -10.65 3.35
CA ASP A 231 -7.06 -9.57 3.05
C ASP A 231 -6.49 -8.60 2.00
N ASN A 232 -5.20 -8.23 2.11
CA ASN A 232 -4.54 -7.35 1.13
C ASN A 232 -4.42 -7.99 -0.24
N MET A 233 -4.18 -9.30 -0.32
CA MET A 233 -4.17 -9.98 -1.62
C MET A 233 -5.55 -9.88 -2.30
N ARG A 234 -6.65 -9.80 -1.53
CA ARG A 234 -8.02 -9.81 -2.03
C ARG A 234 -8.66 -8.42 -2.21
N ASP A 235 -7.99 -7.35 -1.81
CA ASP A 235 -8.49 -5.96 -1.94
C ASP A 235 -8.46 -5.42 -3.39
N GLY A 236 -7.91 -6.22 -4.31
CA GLY A 236 -7.77 -5.94 -5.74
C GLY A 236 -6.61 -5.03 -6.10
N VAL A 237 -5.88 -4.44 -5.14
CA VAL A 237 -4.69 -3.62 -5.38
C VAL A 237 -3.59 -4.49 -5.98
N PHE A 238 -3.32 -5.65 -5.39
CA PHE A 238 -2.33 -6.60 -5.91
C PHE A 238 -2.62 -7.04 -7.35
N ILE A 239 -3.88 -7.32 -7.67
CA ILE A 239 -4.26 -7.71 -9.05
C ILE A 239 -4.11 -6.55 -10.02
N ARG A 240 -4.54 -5.33 -9.64
CA ARG A 240 -4.32 -4.15 -10.49
C ARG A 240 -2.84 -3.90 -10.75
N TRP A 241 -1.98 -4.16 -9.77
CA TRP A 241 -0.54 -4.08 -9.91
C TRP A 241 0.00 -5.10 -10.93
N LEU A 242 -0.45 -6.37 -10.87
CA LEU A 242 -0.11 -7.36 -11.89
C LEU A 242 -0.64 -6.99 -13.28
N SER A 243 -1.89 -6.52 -13.38
CA SER A 243 -2.47 -6.09 -14.66
C SER A 243 -1.75 -4.89 -15.26
N ARG A 244 -1.24 -3.96 -14.42
CA ARG A 244 -0.36 -2.88 -14.89
C ARG A 244 0.89 -3.44 -15.56
N ILE A 245 1.53 -4.43 -14.93
CA ILE A 245 2.72 -5.10 -15.47
C ILE A 245 2.40 -5.83 -16.79
N GLU A 246 1.26 -6.51 -16.87
CA GLU A 246 0.82 -7.18 -18.11
C GLU A 246 0.61 -6.16 -19.26
N ASN A 247 -0.07 -5.05 -18.99
CA ASN A 247 -0.23 -3.98 -19.98
C ASN A 247 1.13 -3.37 -20.41
N GLN A 248 2.04 -3.15 -19.44
CA GLN A 248 3.40 -2.69 -19.74
C GLN A 248 4.17 -3.68 -20.62
N LEU A 249 3.92 -5.00 -20.48
CA LEU A 249 4.54 -6.01 -21.34
C LEU A 249 4.03 -5.90 -22.77
N ASP A 250 2.73 -5.67 -22.97
CA ASP A 250 2.15 -5.49 -24.29
C ASP A 250 2.69 -4.23 -24.99
N ASP A 251 2.81 -3.13 -24.26
CA ASP A 251 3.45 -1.91 -24.77
C ASP A 251 4.94 -2.15 -25.08
N TYR A 252 5.66 -2.80 -24.16
CA TYR A 252 7.08 -3.12 -24.35
C TYR A 252 7.34 -3.98 -25.60
N LYS A 253 6.48 -4.98 -25.86
CA LYS A 253 6.54 -5.81 -27.08
C LYS A 253 6.36 -4.99 -28.34
N LYS A 254 5.38 -4.08 -28.32
CA LYS A 254 5.03 -3.23 -29.47
C LYS A 254 6.14 -2.24 -29.79
N ASP A 255 6.78 -1.68 -28.76
CA ASP A 255 7.77 -0.62 -28.89
C ASP A 255 9.20 -1.17 -29.09
N THR A 256 9.42 -2.47 -28.84
CA THR A 256 10.73 -3.11 -29.01
C THR A 256 10.87 -3.71 -30.43
N PRO A 257 11.80 -3.21 -31.27
CA PRO A 257 12.05 -3.78 -32.59
C PRO A 257 12.48 -5.23 -32.52
N ASP A 258 11.93 -6.08 -33.40
CA ASP A 258 12.26 -7.50 -33.50
C ASP A 258 12.16 -8.26 -32.16
N TYR A 259 11.26 -7.84 -31.25
CA TYR A 259 11.07 -8.43 -29.91
C TYR A 259 11.10 -9.97 -29.92
N ASP A 260 10.36 -10.59 -30.85
CA ASP A 260 10.22 -12.04 -30.95
C ASP A 260 11.52 -12.78 -31.35
N LYS A 261 12.52 -12.06 -31.88
CA LYS A 261 13.83 -12.61 -32.22
C LYS A 261 14.86 -12.45 -31.10
N LEU A 262 14.61 -11.57 -30.13
CA LEU A 262 15.55 -11.32 -29.04
C LEU A 262 15.70 -12.55 -28.13
N PRO A 263 16.89 -12.83 -27.58
CA PRO A 263 17.05 -13.82 -26.53
C PRO A 263 16.16 -13.53 -25.31
N LYS A 264 15.59 -14.55 -24.68
CA LYS A 264 14.68 -14.39 -23.53
C LYS A 264 15.29 -13.55 -22.39
N GLN A 265 16.59 -13.70 -22.16
CA GLN A 265 17.28 -12.95 -21.11
C GLN A 265 17.34 -11.45 -21.44
N GLU A 266 17.61 -11.08 -22.68
CA GLU A 266 17.61 -9.67 -23.13
C GLU A 266 16.22 -9.04 -23.03
N ARG A 267 15.15 -9.79 -23.36
CA ARG A 267 13.77 -9.32 -23.14
C ARG A 267 13.48 -9.06 -21.67
N ILE A 268 13.93 -9.95 -20.79
CA ILE A 268 13.75 -9.81 -19.34
C ILE A 268 14.50 -8.59 -18.82
N ASP A 269 15.76 -8.42 -19.23
CA ASP A 269 16.60 -7.33 -18.74
C ASP A 269 16.09 -5.98 -19.24
N GLY A 270 15.69 -5.87 -20.51
CA GLY A 270 15.06 -4.66 -21.04
C GLY A 270 13.72 -4.32 -20.37
N PHE A 271 12.87 -5.31 -20.12
CA PHE A 271 11.58 -5.06 -19.46
C PHE A 271 11.73 -4.67 -17.98
N ARG A 272 12.80 -5.14 -17.32
CA ARG A 272 13.12 -4.79 -15.94
C ARG A 272 13.55 -3.34 -15.73
N GLU A 273 13.87 -2.62 -16.80
CA GLU A 273 14.12 -1.17 -16.70
C GLU A 273 12.86 -0.39 -16.26
N LEU A 274 11.67 -1.00 -16.37
CA LEU A 274 10.40 -0.42 -15.88
C LEU A 274 10.13 -0.67 -14.39
N ASP A 275 11.03 -1.36 -13.68
CA ASP A 275 10.91 -1.71 -12.27
C ASP A 275 10.88 -0.46 -11.38
N GLN A 276 9.74 -0.19 -10.73
CA GLN A 276 9.55 0.93 -9.82
C GLN A 276 9.91 0.56 -8.37
N LYS A 277 10.54 -0.61 -8.17
CA LYS A 277 10.94 -1.14 -6.86
C LYS A 277 9.77 -1.39 -5.92
N GLU A 278 8.58 -1.62 -6.45
CA GLU A 278 7.43 -2.03 -5.64
C GLU A 278 7.59 -3.48 -5.15
N SER A 279 6.95 -3.80 -4.02
CA SER A 279 6.91 -5.17 -3.48
C SER A 279 5.65 -5.40 -2.67
N TYR A 280 5.09 -6.61 -2.79
CA TYR A 280 3.85 -7.01 -2.13
C TYR A 280 4.08 -8.22 -1.23
N PRO A 281 3.62 -8.24 0.04
CA PRO A 281 3.60 -9.45 0.83
C PRO A 281 2.55 -10.39 0.24
N VAL A 282 2.98 -11.59 -0.12
CA VAL A 282 2.13 -12.61 -0.76
C VAL A 282 1.90 -13.82 0.15
N ALA A 283 2.74 -13.97 1.19
CA ALA A 283 2.56 -14.95 2.25
C ALA A 283 3.35 -14.57 3.51
N VAL A 284 3.08 -15.28 4.59
CA VAL A 284 3.85 -15.29 5.84
C VAL A 284 4.23 -16.72 6.23
N LEU A 285 5.43 -16.86 6.76
CA LEU A 285 5.99 -18.11 7.27
C LEU A 285 5.59 -18.32 8.73
N SER A 286 5.24 -19.54 9.10
CA SER A 286 5.08 -19.92 10.50
C SER A 286 6.44 -19.96 11.22
N PRO A 287 6.48 -19.90 12.57
CA PRO A 287 7.72 -20.05 13.32
C PRO A 287 8.52 -21.32 12.93
N ASP A 288 7.83 -22.44 12.71
CA ASP A 288 8.47 -23.71 12.30
C ASP A 288 9.06 -23.62 10.90
N GLN A 289 8.37 -22.95 9.96
CA GLN A 289 8.89 -22.70 8.62
C GLN A 289 10.09 -21.75 8.66
N MET A 290 10.04 -20.70 9.48
CA MET A 290 11.18 -19.80 9.66
C MET A 290 12.41 -20.54 10.20
N GLN A 291 12.21 -21.40 11.20
CA GLN A 291 13.27 -22.24 11.76
C GLN A 291 13.83 -23.22 10.72
N MET A 292 12.95 -23.91 9.98
CA MET A 292 13.33 -24.84 8.90
C MET A 292 14.15 -24.13 7.82
N LEU A 293 13.77 -22.91 7.46
CA LEU A 293 14.45 -22.14 6.43
C LEU A 293 15.67 -21.37 6.96
N GLY A 294 15.79 -21.19 8.27
CA GLY A 294 16.84 -20.40 8.90
C GLY A 294 16.73 -18.91 8.54
N VAL A 295 15.51 -18.36 8.58
CA VAL A 295 15.23 -16.95 8.30
C VAL A 295 14.71 -16.24 9.54
N SER A 296 14.92 -14.93 9.61
CA SER A 296 14.55 -14.08 10.75
C SER A 296 13.27 -13.27 10.52
N THR A 297 12.78 -13.22 9.28
CA THR A 297 11.53 -12.59 8.88
C THR A 297 10.51 -13.65 8.44
N GLN A 298 9.25 -13.42 8.82
CA GLN A 298 8.13 -14.24 8.40
C GLN A 298 7.59 -13.82 7.02
N THR A 299 7.81 -12.57 6.61
CA THR A 299 7.21 -12.02 5.39
C THR A 299 7.82 -12.57 4.11
N VAL A 300 6.98 -13.10 3.21
CA VAL A 300 7.37 -13.45 1.84
C VAL A 300 6.91 -12.35 0.89
N LEU A 301 7.86 -11.59 0.35
CA LEU A 301 7.61 -10.49 -0.57
C LEU A 301 7.66 -10.94 -2.04
N PHE A 302 6.81 -10.40 -2.89
CA PHE A 302 6.91 -10.50 -4.34
C PHE A 302 7.29 -9.15 -4.91
N SER A 303 8.49 -9.06 -5.47
CA SER A 303 9.03 -7.81 -6.02
C SER A 303 8.53 -7.56 -7.43
N GLU A 304 8.41 -6.28 -7.82
CA GLU A 304 8.10 -5.90 -9.20
C GLU A 304 9.15 -6.44 -10.17
N ASN A 305 10.42 -6.41 -9.78
CA ASN A 305 11.51 -7.01 -10.56
C ASN A 305 11.29 -8.49 -10.91
N ASP A 306 10.77 -9.27 -9.96
CA ASP A 306 10.43 -10.68 -10.17
C ASP A 306 9.13 -10.83 -10.94
N ALA A 307 8.13 -9.97 -10.69
CA ALA A 307 6.86 -9.96 -11.42
C ALA A 307 7.05 -9.66 -12.92
N LEU A 308 7.86 -8.65 -13.28
CA LEU A 308 8.23 -8.33 -14.67
C LEU A 308 8.88 -9.55 -15.38
N LYS A 309 9.80 -10.23 -14.69
CA LYS A 309 10.41 -11.47 -15.19
C LYS A 309 9.38 -12.60 -15.36
N GLN A 310 8.45 -12.74 -14.42
CA GLN A 310 7.40 -13.75 -14.48
C GLN A 310 6.44 -13.48 -15.63
N ALA A 311 6.06 -12.22 -15.88
CA ALA A 311 5.20 -11.84 -17.00
C ALA A 311 5.76 -12.33 -18.34
N ILE A 312 7.04 -12.05 -18.65
CA ILE A 312 7.70 -12.61 -19.85
C ILE A 312 7.77 -14.13 -19.82
N SER A 313 8.04 -14.72 -18.66
CA SER A 313 8.16 -16.17 -18.56
C SER A 313 6.85 -16.92 -18.75
N ARG A 314 5.72 -16.23 -18.62
CA ARG A 314 4.36 -16.76 -18.68
C ARG A 314 3.61 -16.29 -19.92
N ASP A 315 4.22 -15.42 -20.71
CA ASP A 315 3.65 -14.92 -21.96
C ASP A 315 3.21 -16.10 -22.87
N GLY A 316 1.94 -16.08 -23.28
CA GLY A 316 1.32 -17.16 -24.06
C GLY A 316 0.90 -18.41 -23.27
N ASN A 317 1.07 -18.47 -21.95
CA ASN A 317 0.59 -19.56 -21.11
C ASN A 317 -0.82 -19.28 -20.59
N THR A 318 -1.79 -20.13 -20.96
CA THR A 318 -3.21 -19.99 -20.60
C THR A 318 -3.63 -20.76 -19.35
N GLY A 319 -2.70 -21.45 -18.68
CA GLY A 319 -3.01 -22.33 -17.56
C GLY A 319 -3.00 -21.69 -16.17
N PHE A 320 -2.66 -20.40 -16.05
CA PHE A 320 -2.51 -19.75 -14.74
C PHE A 320 -2.93 -18.29 -14.83
N GLU A 321 -3.81 -17.90 -13.91
CA GLU A 321 -4.41 -16.58 -13.81
C GLU A 321 -3.73 -15.73 -12.73
N PRO A 322 -3.75 -14.39 -12.80
CA PRO A 322 -3.24 -13.53 -11.74
C PRO A 322 -3.80 -13.85 -10.34
N THR A 323 -5.05 -14.33 -10.27
CA THR A 323 -5.70 -14.74 -9.01
C THR A 323 -5.13 -16.01 -8.40
N ASP A 324 -4.34 -16.81 -9.14
CA ASP A 324 -3.66 -17.98 -8.58
C ASP A 324 -2.68 -17.58 -7.47
N TYR A 325 -2.08 -16.38 -7.53
CA TYR A 325 -1.18 -15.88 -6.48
C TYR A 325 -1.85 -15.79 -5.10
N TYR A 326 -3.19 -15.76 -5.01
CA TYR A 326 -3.91 -15.84 -3.73
C TYR A 326 -3.65 -17.15 -2.99
N TYR A 327 -3.18 -18.19 -3.68
CA TYR A 327 -2.90 -19.51 -3.14
C TYR A 327 -1.44 -19.71 -2.73
N VAL A 328 -0.57 -18.69 -2.84
CA VAL A 328 0.83 -18.81 -2.37
C VAL A 328 0.88 -19.17 -0.89
N GLN A 329 0.11 -18.49 -0.03
CA GLN A 329 0.03 -18.84 1.40
C GLN A 329 -0.45 -20.29 1.61
N TYR A 330 -1.52 -20.70 0.90
CA TYR A 330 -2.05 -22.06 0.98
C TYR A 330 -1.00 -23.10 0.63
N LEU A 331 -0.19 -22.84 -0.42
CA LEU A 331 0.88 -23.73 -0.84
C LEU A 331 1.93 -23.92 0.26
N LEU A 332 2.33 -22.83 0.93
CA LEU A 332 3.33 -22.92 2.00
C LEU A 332 2.78 -23.70 3.20
N ASP A 333 1.53 -23.46 3.58
CA ASP A 333 0.89 -24.15 4.70
C ASP A 333 0.67 -25.65 4.41
N ASN A 334 0.45 -26.02 3.14
CA ASN A 334 0.12 -27.37 2.71
C ASN A 334 1.20 -27.98 1.81
N ALA A 335 2.45 -27.57 2.02
CA ALA A 335 3.57 -28.09 1.25
C ALA A 335 3.60 -29.64 1.35
N VAL A 336 3.87 -30.30 0.23
CA VAL A 336 4.11 -31.75 0.18
C VAL A 336 5.59 -32.07 0.10
N LEU A 337 6.38 -31.16 -0.44
CA LEU A 337 7.83 -31.31 -0.60
C LEU A 337 8.51 -29.94 -0.54
N ILE A 338 9.56 -29.82 0.27
CA ILE A 338 10.42 -28.63 0.35
C ILE A 338 11.86 -29.05 0.10
N VAL A 339 12.49 -28.46 -0.92
CA VAL A 339 13.87 -28.78 -1.33
C VAL A 339 14.70 -27.50 -1.37
N ARG A 340 15.81 -27.47 -0.63
CA ARG A 340 16.81 -26.40 -0.72
C ARG A 340 17.84 -26.71 -1.80
N GLU A 341 18.03 -25.77 -2.73
CA GLU A 341 18.92 -25.96 -3.87
C GLU A 341 20.38 -26.18 -3.43
N TYR A 342 21.01 -27.19 -4.01
CA TYR A 342 22.41 -27.53 -3.77
C TYR A 342 23.23 -27.40 -5.04
N ASP A 343 24.21 -26.50 -5.04
CA ASP A 343 25.15 -26.37 -6.16
C ASP A 343 26.22 -27.46 -6.06
N LYS A 344 25.96 -28.58 -6.73
CA LYS A 344 26.87 -29.74 -6.80
C LYS A 344 28.24 -29.38 -7.38
N LYS A 345 28.33 -28.39 -8.30
CA LYS A 345 29.59 -28.03 -8.97
C LYS A 345 30.53 -27.30 -8.02
N ASN A 346 29.99 -26.44 -7.18
CA ASN A 346 30.77 -25.63 -6.24
C ASN A 346 30.77 -26.20 -4.82
N ASN A 347 30.18 -27.38 -4.62
CA ASN A 347 30.00 -28.03 -3.32
C ASN A 347 29.45 -27.08 -2.24
N ARG A 348 28.49 -26.23 -2.64
CA ARG A 348 27.93 -25.18 -1.78
C ARG A 348 26.42 -25.20 -1.85
N TYR A 349 25.80 -25.02 -0.70
CA TYR A 349 24.40 -24.67 -0.64
C TYR A 349 24.21 -23.32 -1.35
N ARG A 350 23.28 -23.27 -2.29
CA ARG A 350 22.62 -22.00 -2.57
C ARG A 350 21.65 -21.81 -1.42
N GLN A 351 22.18 -21.35 -0.27
CA GLN A 351 21.43 -21.14 0.98
C GLN A 351 20.18 -20.29 0.78
N GLN A 352 20.10 -19.63 -0.37
CA GLN A 352 19.09 -18.68 -0.72
C GLN A 352 17.88 -19.30 -1.43
N THR A 353 18.04 -20.31 -2.31
CA THR A 353 16.91 -20.81 -3.12
C THR A 353 16.26 -22.03 -2.50
N THR A 354 14.96 -21.94 -2.21
CA THR A 354 14.13 -23.05 -1.73
C THR A 354 12.95 -23.27 -2.66
N TRP A 355 12.71 -24.53 -3.01
CA TRP A 355 11.60 -24.98 -3.83
C TRP A 355 10.52 -25.56 -2.92
N VAL A 356 9.29 -25.08 -3.06
CA VAL A 356 8.13 -25.55 -2.28
C VAL A 356 7.09 -26.07 -3.24
N GLU A 357 6.76 -27.34 -3.12
CA GLU A 357 5.73 -28.02 -3.90
C GLU A 357 4.48 -28.24 -3.05
N GLY A 358 3.31 -28.11 -3.67
CA GLY A 358 2.02 -28.41 -3.06
C GLY A 358 0.99 -28.84 -4.10
N ILE A 359 -0.06 -29.50 -3.63
CA ILE A 359 -1.21 -29.92 -4.43
C ILE A 359 -2.40 -29.08 -4.00
N ARG A 360 -3.08 -28.45 -4.95
CA ARG A 360 -4.32 -27.70 -4.69
C ARG A 360 -5.53 -28.61 -4.77
N ASP A 361 -6.67 -28.12 -4.31
CA ASP A 361 -7.94 -28.86 -4.30
C ASP A 361 -8.40 -29.32 -5.70
N ASP A 362 -7.88 -28.71 -6.77
CA ASP A 362 -8.10 -29.13 -8.16
C ASP A 362 -7.24 -30.34 -8.59
N GLY A 363 -6.45 -30.90 -7.67
CA GLY A 363 -5.54 -32.02 -7.91
C GLY A 363 -4.29 -31.66 -8.70
N LYS A 364 -4.10 -30.38 -9.06
CA LYS A 364 -2.92 -29.94 -9.81
C LYS A 364 -1.77 -29.61 -8.87
N ARG A 365 -0.56 -29.85 -9.37
CA ARG A 365 0.69 -29.53 -8.70
C ARG A 365 1.10 -28.10 -8.99
N TYR A 366 1.51 -27.41 -7.94
CA TYR A 366 2.01 -26.05 -7.98
C TYR A 366 3.37 -25.98 -7.28
N LEU A 367 4.20 -25.07 -7.78
CA LEU A 367 5.57 -24.89 -7.33
C LEU A 367 5.82 -23.41 -7.07
N ALA A 368 6.26 -23.10 -5.84
CA ALA A 368 6.82 -21.81 -5.48
C ALA A 368 8.34 -21.91 -5.36
N ILE A 369 9.03 -20.88 -5.84
CA ILE A 369 10.46 -20.69 -5.64
C ILE A 369 10.63 -19.50 -4.73
N ILE A 370 11.18 -19.75 -3.54
CA ILE A 370 11.47 -18.72 -2.54
C ILE A 370 12.98 -18.49 -2.51
N HIS A 371 13.38 -17.23 -2.40
CA HIS A 371 14.76 -16.80 -2.27
C HIS A 371 14.94 -16.01 -0.97
N GLN A 372 15.85 -16.44 -0.10
CA GLN A 372 16.25 -15.69 1.10
C GLN A 372 17.54 -14.88 0.86
N THR A 373 17.66 -13.71 1.47
CA THR A 373 18.89 -12.90 1.42
C THR A 373 20.04 -13.58 2.17
N ALA A 374 21.28 -13.13 1.91
CA ALA A 374 22.47 -13.72 2.53
C ALA A 374 22.49 -13.58 4.07
N ASP A 375 21.90 -12.50 4.58
CA ASP A 375 21.75 -12.23 6.02
C ASP A 375 20.50 -12.90 6.62
N GLY A 376 19.68 -13.58 5.81
CA GLY A 376 18.44 -14.23 6.25
C GLY A 376 17.34 -13.25 6.73
N ALA A 377 17.47 -11.96 6.40
CA ALA A 377 16.52 -10.91 6.79
C ALA A 377 15.41 -10.64 5.75
N GLY A 378 15.55 -11.11 4.52
CA GLY A 378 14.54 -10.97 3.47
C GLY A 378 14.18 -12.29 2.84
N VAL A 379 12.90 -12.51 2.59
CA VAL A 379 12.36 -13.69 1.90
C VAL A 379 11.51 -13.25 0.72
N TYR A 380 11.83 -13.73 -0.47
CA TYR A 380 11.21 -13.27 -1.72
C TYR A 380 10.65 -14.43 -2.54
N LEU A 381 9.41 -14.30 -2.99
CA LEU A 381 8.84 -15.17 -4.02
C LEU A 381 9.46 -14.81 -5.38
N LYS A 382 10.20 -15.73 -5.99
CA LYS A 382 10.82 -15.54 -7.32
C LYS A 382 9.98 -16.09 -8.46
N SER A 383 9.14 -17.08 -8.17
CA SER A 383 8.24 -17.70 -9.14
C SER A 383 7.16 -18.47 -8.41
N TYR A 384 5.94 -18.45 -8.95
CA TYR A 384 4.86 -19.33 -8.57
C TYR A 384 4.12 -19.77 -9.83
N ARG A 385 3.95 -21.09 -10.01
CA ARG A 385 3.46 -21.66 -11.26
C ARG A 385 2.90 -23.07 -11.08
N LEU A 386 2.10 -23.49 -12.04
CA LEU A 386 1.79 -24.91 -12.25
C LEU A 386 3.08 -25.68 -12.55
N ASP A 387 3.19 -26.88 -11.97
CA ASP A 387 4.27 -27.81 -12.29
C ASP A 387 3.73 -29.10 -12.88
N SER A 388 4.23 -29.45 -14.06
CA SER A 388 3.96 -30.72 -14.74
C SER A 388 5.11 -31.72 -14.58
N SER A 389 6.16 -31.37 -13.83
CA SER A 389 7.32 -32.23 -13.60
C SER A 389 7.02 -33.40 -12.65
N LYS A 390 7.90 -34.41 -12.66
CA LYS A 390 7.84 -35.56 -11.73
C LYS A 390 8.68 -35.24 -10.48
N ASP A 391 8.21 -35.67 -9.32
CA ASP A 391 8.76 -35.35 -7.99
C ASP A 391 10.26 -35.69 -7.85
N GLU A 392 10.70 -36.80 -8.48
CA GLU A 392 12.11 -37.21 -8.53
C GLU A 392 13.03 -36.13 -9.12
N LYS A 393 12.55 -35.33 -10.07
CA LYS A 393 13.33 -34.22 -10.64
C LYS A 393 13.55 -33.09 -9.65
N LEU A 394 12.61 -32.85 -8.73
CA LEU A 394 12.73 -31.78 -7.75
C LEU A 394 13.67 -32.18 -6.61
N LYS A 395 13.54 -33.41 -6.08
CA LYS A 395 14.45 -33.95 -5.05
C LYS A 395 15.91 -33.91 -5.49
N ASN A 396 16.17 -34.17 -6.78
CA ASN A 396 17.53 -34.12 -7.34
C ASN A 396 18.18 -32.73 -7.37
N LYS A 397 17.41 -31.65 -7.13
CA LYS A 397 17.94 -30.28 -7.09
C LYS A 397 18.66 -29.92 -5.79
N GLY A 398 18.49 -30.70 -4.73
CA GLY A 398 19.23 -30.46 -3.50
C GLY A 398 18.73 -31.23 -2.28
N VAL A 399 18.78 -30.60 -1.12
CA VAL A 399 18.47 -31.25 0.16
C VAL A 399 16.98 -31.12 0.45
N VAL A 400 16.34 -32.26 0.72
CA VAL A 400 14.94 -32.31 1.17
C VAL A 400 14.89 -31.82 2.62
N LEU A 401 14.17 -30.72 2.85
CA LEU A 401 13.91 -30.17 4.18
C LEU A 401 12.61 -30.71 4.78
N PHE A 402 11.65 -31.06 3.93
CA PHE A 402 10.35 -31.58 4.31
C PHE A 402 9.78 -32.45 3.19
N GLU A 403 9.14 -33.56 3.54
CA GLU A 403 8.36 -34.42 2.66
C GLU A 403 7.20 -35.01 3.47
N LYS A 404 5.98 -34.96 2.91
CA LYS A 404 4.75 -35.41 3.57
C LYS A 404 4.46 -36.90 3.38
#